data_AF-A0A3A8NDC4-F1
#
_entry.id   AF-A0A3A8NDC4-F1
#
_cell.length_a   1.000
_cell.length_b   1.000
_cell.length_c   1.000
_cell.angle_alpha   90.00
_cell.angle_beta   90.00
_cell.angle_gamma   90.00
#
_symmetry.space_group_name_H-M   'P 1'
#
loop_
_entity.id
_entity.type
_entity.pdbx_description
1 polymer ?
#
loop_
_entity_poly.entity_id
_entity_poly.type
_entity_poly.pdbx_seq_one_letter_code
_entity_poly.pdbx_strand_id
1 'polypeptide(L)'
;KRQPMARPRDTGRSVLAWLGNVLLPTAEAHLPPYTGDLYWVKVQVPGRQCPVELLTSELQWQLDDGSWQTLRDAAGQALTVQVLSAYLVQNRITEGPYTLAAPVPFGVASVR
;
A
#
# COMPACT_ATOMS: atom_id res chain seq x y z
N LYS A 1 27.10 -9.92 10.40
CA LYS A 1 27.84 -9.50 9.19
C LYS A 1 27.03 -8.40 8.51
N ARG A 2 27.55 -7.17 8.38
CA ARG A 2 26.82 -6.06 7.74
C ARG A 2 26.83 -6.27 6.23
N GLN A 3 25.65 -6.29 5.60
CA GLN A 3 25.54 -6.33 4.13
C GLN A 3 25.92 -4.96 3.55
N PRO A 4 26.66 -4.91 2.43
CA PRO A 4 26.91 -3.65 1.74
C PRO A 4 25.59 -3.18 1.09
N MET A 5 25.23 -1.93 1.36
CA MET A 5 24.11 -1.24 0.72
C MET A 5 24.33 -1.25 -0.79
N ALA A 6 23.43 -1.90 -1.54
CA ALA A 6 23.52 -1.97 -2.99
C ALA A 6 23.42 -0.54 -3.56
N ARG A 7 24.51 -0.02 -4.14
CA ARG A 7 24.45 1.24 -4.88
C ARG A 7 23.67 1.02 -6.17
N PRO A 8 22.75 1.93 -6.56
CA PRO A 8 22.18 1.94 -7.90
C PRO A 8 23.33 1.94 -8.91
N ARG A 9 23.29 1.04 -9.91
CA ARG A 9 24.26 1.10 -11.00
C ARG A 9 24.10 2.44 -11.71
N ASP A 10 25.20 3.17 -11.81
CA ASP A 10 25.24 4.45 -12.51
C ASP A 10 24.84 4.21 -13.98
N THR A 11 23.61 4.62 -14.35
CA THR A 11 23.05 4.47 -15.69
C THR A 11 23.58 5.57 -16.60
N GLY A 12 24.90 5.76 -16.59
CA GLY A 12 25.59 6.64 -17.52
C GLY A 12 25.18 6.28 -18.94
N ARG A 13 24.63 7.27 -19.66
CA ARG A 13 24.06 7.23 -21.02
C ARG A 13 25.10 6.82 -22.08
N SER A 14 25.60 5.60 -22.00
CA SER A 14 26.55 5.03 -22.96
C SER A 14 25.78 4.18 -23.97
N VAL A 15 25.98 4.45 -25.27
CA VAL A 15 25.42 3.69 -26.39
C VAL A 15 25.80 2.20 -26.29
N LEU A 16 26.97 1.88 -25.71
CA LEU A 16 27.40 0.51 -25.47
C LEU A 16 26.59 -0.19 -24.37
N ALA A 17 26.13 0.55 -23.35
CA ALA A 17 25.26 0.00 -22.32
C ALA A 17 23.87 -0.35 -22.88
N TRP A 18 23.38 0.45 -23.83
CA TRP A 18 22.12 0.17 -24.54
C TRP A 18 22.22 -1.12 -25.39
N LEU A 19 23.29 -1.29 -26.16
CA LEU A 19 23.55 -2.52 -26.93
C LEU A 19 23.71 -3.75 -26.03
N GLY A 20 24.31 -3.58 -24.86
CA GLY A 20 24.40 -4.64 -23.84
C GLY A 20 23.03 -5.15 -23.39
N ASN A 21 22.04 -4.26 -23.20
CA ASN A 21 20.67 -4.63 -22.82
C ASN A 21 19.89 -5.37 -23.93
N VAL A 22 20.30 -5.22 -25.20
CA VAL A 22 19.66 -5.94 -26.33
C VAL A 22 20.18 -7.38 -26.42
N LEU A 23 21.45 -7.61 -26.09
CA LEU A 23 22.10 -8.93 -26.21
C LEU A 23 22.02 -9.77 -24.93
N LEU A 24 21.91 -9.14 -23.77
CA LEU A 24 21.79 -9.81 -22.48
C LEU A 24 20.34 -9.72 -22.02
N PRO A 25 19.62 -10.85 -21.85
CA PRO A 25 18.27 -10.81 -21.30
C PRO A 25 18.33 -10.21 -19.89
N THR A 26 17.89 -8.96 -19.77
CA THR A 26 17.74 -8.29 -18.48
C THR A 26 16.51 -8.87 -17.81
N ALA A 27 16.71 -9.86 -16.95
CA ALA A 27 15.70 -10.21 -15.97
C ALA A 27 15.61 -9.03 -14.99
N GLU A 28 14.66 -8.12 -15.21
CA GLU A 28 14.22 -7.23 -14.15
C GLU A 28 13.71 -8.13 -13.03
N ALA A 29 14.55 -8.31 -12.02
CA ALA A 29 14.14 -8.98 -10.81
C ALA A 29 12.92 -8.21 -10.30
N HIS A 30 11.80 -8.92 -10.22
CA HIS A 30 10.62 -8.52 -9.49
C HIS A 30 11.10 -7.79 -8.22
N LEU A 31 10.57 -6.59 -8.01
CA LEU A 31 10.98 -5.69 -6.92
C LEU A 31 11.25 -6.51 -5.64
N PRO A 32 12.33 -6.20 -4.90
CA PRO A 32 12.70 -6.97 -3.72
C PRO A 32 11.48 -7.10 -2.81
N PRO A 33 11.26 -8.28 -2.19
CA PRO A 33 10.09 -8.51 -1.37
C PRO A 33 9.99 -7.41 -0.32
N TYR A 34 8.79 -6.85 -0.17
CA TYR A 34 8.54 -5.88 0.88
C TYR A 34 8.78 -6.56 2.23
N THR A 35 9.73 -6.03 3.02
CA THR A 35 10.21 -6.65 4.27
C THR A 35 9.66 -5.99 5.53
N GLY A 36 8.79 -4.98 5.38
CA GLY A 36 8.11 -4.33 6.50
C GLY A 36 6.74 -4.92 6.80
N ASP A 37 6.16 -4.51 7.92
CA ASP A 37 4.79 -4.86 8.28
C ASP A 37 3.80 -4.31 7.24
N LEU A 38 2.81 -5.11 6.89
CA LEU A 38 1.70 -4.70 6.04
C LEU A 38 0.44 -4.63 6.89
N TYR A 39 -0.34 -3.58 6.64
CA TYR A 39 -1.59 -3.32 7.30
C TYR A 39 -2.69 -3.24 6.24
N TRP A 40 -3.74 -4.03 6.45
CA TRP A 40 -4.98 -3.92 5.70
C TRP A 40 -5.96 -3.07 6.51
N VAL A 41 -6.24 -1.89 5.98
CA VAL A 41 -7.13 -0.90 6.57
C VAL A 41 -8.49 -1.01 5.89
N LYS A 42 -9.54 -1.11 6.69
CA LYS A 42 -10.93 -1.18 6.24
C LYS A 42 -11.73 -0.06 6.88
N VAL A 43 -12.25 0.85 6.07
CA VAL A 43 -13.09 1.95 6.51
C VAL A 43 -14.53 1.65 6.12
N GLN A 44 -15.37 1.41 7.12
CA GLN A 44 -16.80 1.25 6.92
C GLN A 44 -17.46 2.64 6.86
N VAL A 45 -18.17 2.86 5.75
CA VAL A 45 -18.99 4.05 5.52
C VAL A 45 -20.46 3.67 5.72
N PRO A 46 -21.26 4.45 6.48
CA PRO A 46 -22.68 4.18 6.63
C PRO A 46 -23.40 4.11 5.28
N GLY A 47 -24.30 3.14 5.13
CA GLY A 47 -25.09 2.95 3.89
C GLY A 47 -24.33 2.29 2.73
N ARG A 48 -23.03 2.01 2.86
CA ARG A 48 -22.28 1.21 1.87
C ARG A 48 -22.16 -0.24 2.28
N GLN A 49 -22.37 -1.14 1.31
CA GLN A 49 -22.25 -2.59 1.52
C GLN A 49 -20.80 -3.04 1.67
N CYS A 50 -19.87 -2.43 0.92
CA CYS A 50 -18.45 -2.76 0.95
C CYS A 50 -17.64 -1.62 1.58
N PRO A 51 -16.65 -1.92 2.44
CA PRO A 51 -15.76 -0.91 3.00
C PRO A 51 -14.85 -0.31 1.93
N VAL A 52 -14.31 0.87 2.22
CA VAL A 52 -13.14 1.40 1.51
C VAL A 52 -11.90 0.71 2.09
N GLU A 53 -11.11 0.08 1.24
CA GLU A 53 -9.97 -0.75 1.66
C GLU A 53 -8.64 -0.20 1.14
N LEU A 54 -7.60 -0.32 1.97
CA LEU A 54 -6.24 0.14 1.67
C LEU A 54 -5.24 -0.87 2.23
N LEU A 55 -4.20 -1.18 1.45
CA LEU A 55 -3.01 -1.86 1.93
C LEU A 55 -1.90 -0.82 2.12
N THR A 56 -1.31 -0.73 3.32
CA THR A 56 -0.24 0.20 3.62
C THR A 56 0.80 -0.42 4.53
N SER A 57 2.03 0.04 4.42
CA SER A 57 3.15 -0.36 5.29
C SER A 57 3.74 0.77 6.11
N GLU A 58 3.46 2.02 5.72
CA GLU A 58 4.12 3.21 6.30
C GLU A 58 3.14 4.13 7.05
N LEU A 59 1.96 3.61 7.41
CA LEU A 59 0.87 4.39 8.01
C LEU A 59 0.45 5.61 7.16
N GLN A 60 0.86 5.65 5.88
CA GLN A 60 0.42 6.63 4.91
C GLN A 60 -0.82 6.11 4.18
N TRP A 61 -1.82 6.98 4.04
CA TRP A 61 -3.12 6.66 3.49
C TRP A 61 -3.22 7.18 2.07
N GLN A 62 -2.68 6.42 1.12
CA GLN A 62 -2.70 6.76 -0.30
C GLN A 62 -3.89 6.08 -0.97
N LEU A 63 -5.09 6.64 -0.78
CA LEU A 63 -6.29 6.22 -1.48
C LEU A 63 -6.34 6.83 -2.88
N ASP A 64 -7.00 6.14 -3.82
CA ASP A 64 -7.36 6.72 -5.11
C ASP A 64 -8.40 7.84 -4.95
N ASP A 65 -8.55 8.68 -5.99
CA ASP A 65 -9.45 9.83 -5.97
C ASP A 65 -10.92 9.45 -5.69
N GLY A 66 -11.38 8.30 -6.20
CA GLY A 66 -12.75 7.82 -6.00
C GLY A 66 -13.00 7.35 -4.56
N SER A 67 -12.03 6.65 -3.99
CA SER A 67 -12.03 6.28 -2.57
C SER A 67 -12.00 7.51 -1.68
N TRP A 68 -11.18 8.51 -1.99
CA TRP A 68 -11.18 9.79 -1.29
C TRP A 68 -12.51 10.52 -1.39
N GLN A 69 -13.11 10.56 -2.59
CA GLN A 69 -14.41 11.19 -2.79
C GLN A 69 -15.49 10.48 -1.96
N THR A 70 -15.48 9.15 -1.91
CA THR A 70 -16.40 8.37 -1.07
C THR A 70 -16.30 8.78 0.41
N LEU A 71 -15.08 8.97 0.93
CA LEU A 71 -14.90 9.42 2.31
C LEU A 71 -15.35 10.86 2.54
N ARG A 72 -15.14 11.75 1.55
CA ARG A 72 -15.61 13.14 1.59
C ARG A 72 -17.13 13.27 1.54
N ASP A 73 -17.80 12.48 0.70
CA ASP A 73 -19.26 12.46 0.59
C ASP A 73 -19.92 11.98 1.89
N ALA A 74 -19.20 11.17 2.68
CA ALA A 74 -19.61 10.73 4.01
C ALA A 74 -19.15 11.68 5.15
N ALA A 75 -18.60 12.85 4.83
CA ALA A 75 -18.18 13.81 5.86
C ALA A 75 -19.35 14.20 6.78
N GLY A 76 -19.05 14.35 8.06
CA GLY A 76 -20.07 14.57 9.10
C GLY A 76 -20.81 13.31 9.56
N GLN A 77 -20.59 12.14 8.93
CA GLN A 77 -21.06 10.85 9.45
C GLN A 77 -19.98 10.18 10.30
N ALA A 78 -20.39 9.30 11.22
CA ALA A 78 -19.48 8.44 11.96
C ALA A 78 -19.00 7.30 11.07
N LEU A 79 -17.72 7.29 10.74
CA LEU A 79 -17.05 6.20 10.03
C LEU A 79 -16.45 5.24 11.07
N THR A 80 -16.27 3.97 10.73
CA THR A 80 -15.50 3.04 11.57
C THR A 80 -14.29 2.52 10.82
N VAL A 81 -13.15 2.47 11.50
CA VAL A 81 -11.92 1.89 10.97
C VAL A 81 -11.61 0.58 11.68
N GLN A 82 -11.25 -0.44 10.89
CA GLN A 82 -10.62 -1.66 11.36
C GLN A 82 -9.24 -1.77 10.70
N VAL A 83 -8.22 -2.09 11.49
CA VAL A 83 -6.86 -2.33 11.00
C VAL A 83 -6.48 -3.76 11.34
N LEU A 84 -5.95 -4.46 10.35
CA LEU A 84 -5.45 -5.82 10.46
C LEU A 84 -4.00 -5.84 10.00
N SER A 85 -3.16 -6.63 10.66
CA SER A 85 -1.92 -7.09 10.03
C SER A 85 -2.26 -7.90 8.78
N ALA A 86 -1.40 -7.83 7.77
CA ALA A 86 -1.60 -8.53 6.51
C ALA A 86 -0.30 -9.11 5.97
N TYR A 87 -0.43 -10.08 5.07
CA TYR A 87 0.65 -10.64 4.28
C TYR A 87 0.26 -10.65 2.81
N LEU A 88 1.25 -10.73 1.92
CA LEU A 88 1.03 -11.02 0.51
C LEU A 88 1.47 -12.45 0.22
N VAL A 89 0.50 -13.29 -0.13
CA VAL A 89 0.73 -14.67 -0.56
C VAL A 89 0.31 -14.76 -2.01
N GLN A 90 1.26 -15.06 -2.91
CA GLN A 90 0.99 -15.17 -4.36
C GLN A 90 0.27 -13.92 -4.93
N ASN A 91 0.74 -12.72 -4.54
CA ASN A 91 0.15 -11.44 -4.93
C ASN A 91 -1.32 -11.25 -4.50
N ARG A 92 -1.76 -11.95 -3.44
CA ARG A 92 -3.07 -11.76 -2.82
C ARG A 92 -2.91 -11.36 -1.36
N ILE A 93 -3.71 -10.38 -0.95
CA ILE A 93 -3.80 -9.96 0.45
C ILE A 93 -4.34 -11.12 1.27
N THR A 94 -3.63 -11.47 2.34
CA THR A 94 -4.01 -12.49 3.31
C THR A 94 -4.00 -11.84 4.69
N GLU A 95 -5.02 -12.13 5.51
CA GLU A 95 -5.10 -11.63 6.88
C GLU A 95 -3.95 -12.19 7.74
N GLY A 96 -3.37 -11.33 8.56
CA GLY A 96 -2.34 -11.68 9.54
C GLY A 96 -2.91 -11.97 10.93
N PRO A 97 -2.07 -12.40 11.88
CA PRO A 97 -2.50 -12.87 13.20
C PRO A 97 -3.01 -11.75 14.12
N TYR A 98 -2.68 -10.50 13.81
CA TYR A 98 -3.08 -9.34 14.59
C TYR A 98 -4.22 -8.58 13.93
N THR A 99 -5.24 -8.29 14.73
CA THR A 99 -6.43 -7.52 14.38
C THR A 99 -6.73 -6.58 15.54
N LEU A 100 -7.11 -5.32 15.28
CA LEU A 100 -7.57 -4.44 16.36
C LEU A 100 -8.74 -5.11 17.10
N ALA A 101 -8.71 -5.08 18.44
CA ALA A 101 -9.69 -5.77 19.27
C ALA A 101 -11.14 -5.32 19.03
N ALA A 102 -11.34 -4.06 18.64
CA ALA A 102 -12.62 -3.52 18.20
C ALA A 102 -12.40 -2.44 17.12
N PRO A 103 -13.34 -2.28 16.18
CA PRO A 103 -13.33 -1.15 15.26
C PRO A 103 -13.41 0.18 16.01
N VAL A 104 -12.68 1.18 15.53
CA VAL A 104 -12.62 2.49 16.16
C VAL A 104 -13.48 3.48 15.35
N PRO A 105 -14.42 4.21 15.98
CA PRO A 105 -15.16 5.25 15.30
C PRO A 105 -14.27 6.49 15.08
N PHE A 106 -14.42 7.14 13.93
CA PHE A 106 -13.79 8.43 13.64
C PHE A 106 -14.68 9.27 12.72
N GLY A 107 -14.40 10.57 12.63
CA GLY A 107 -15.12 11.49 11.76
C GLY A 107 -14.16 12.26 10.86
N VAL A 108 -14.59 12.52 9.62
CA VAL A 108 -13.91 13.47 8.73
C VAL A 108 -14.59 14.83 8.92
N ALA A 109 -13.81 15.83 9.32
CA ALA A 109 -14.31 17.20 9.44
C ALA A 109 -14.75 17.71 8.05
N SER A 110 -15.94 18.31 7.99
CA SER A 110 -16.36 19.04 6.80
C SER A 110 -15.52 20.31 6.70
N VAL A 111 -14.68 20.40 5.68
CA VAL A 111 -13.98 21.65 5.36
C VAL A 111 -14.96 22.50 4.57
N ARG A 112 -15.37 23.63 5.16
CA ARG A 112 -16.22 24.64 4.50
C ARG A 112 -15.43 25.43 3.48
#